data_AF-A0A6J0RGC9-F1
#
_entry.id   AF-A0A6J0RGC9-F1
#
_cell.length_a   1.000
_cell.length_b   1.000
_cell.length_c   1.000
_cell.angle_alpha   90.00
_cell.angle_beta   90.00
_cell.angle_gamma   90.00
#
_symmetry.space_group_name_H-M   'P 1'
#
loop_
_entity.id
_entity.type
_entity.pdbx_description
1 polymer ?
#
loop_
_entity_poly.entity_id
_entity_poly.type
_entity_poly.pdbx_seq_one_letter_code
_entity_poly.pdbx_strand_id
1 'polypeptide(L)'
;MQRLGLIFRITYRLILREKELHFHIGVYNPSKDLSFTFNMLLHTYLKVPDVRRCQITGLHGCTFIDKTRDGAIYQEGREIVTIGEWTDRVYQHTPQEHVITNVVSGRKMRLQKYNFPDTGNFKCSSWIM
;
A
#
# COMPACT_ATOMS: atom_id res chain seq x y z
N MET A 1 9.42 3.40 26.12
CA MET A 1 8.49 3.85 25.06
C MET A 1 7.78 5.10 25.57
N GLN A 2 8.29 6.29 25.25
CA GLN A 2 7.64 7.54 25.67
C GLN A 2 6.33 7.68 24.91
N ARG A 3 5.20 7.76 25.62
CA ARG A 3 3.92 8.17 25.04
C ARG A 3 4.10 9.65 24.64
N LEU A 4 4.22 9.92 23.33
CA LEU A 4 4.11 11.28 22.84
C LEU A 4 2.74 11.81 23.28
N GLY A 5 2.73 12.84 24.14
CA GLY A 5 1.52 13.52 24.60
C GLY A 5 0.83 14.35 23.50
N LEU A 6 0.95 13.92 22.25
CA LEU A 6 0.37 14.57 21.09
C LEU A 6 -1.12 14.20 21.02
N ILE A 7 -1.96 15.22 21.05
CA ILE A 7 -3.38 15.08 20.86
C ILE A 7 -3.65 15.19 19.36
N PHE A 8 -4.28 14.16 18.78
CA PHE A 8 -4.78 14.19 17.41
C PHE A 8 -6.07 13.37 17.34
N ARG A 9 -6.84 13.60 16.27
CA ARG A 9 -8.07 12.84 15.98
C ARG A 9 -7.92 12.18 14.62
N ILE A 10 -8.28 10.90 14.55
CA ILE A 10 -8.38 10.16 13.28
C ILE A 10 -9.85 9.89 13.01
N THR A 11 -10.30 10.25 11.82
CA THR A 11 -11.60 9.85 11.28
C THR A 11 -11.36 8.85 10.17
N TYR A 12 -12.01 7.70 10.25
CA TYR A 12 -11.94 6.67 9.22
C TYR A 12 -13.35 6.33 8.75
N ARG A 13 -13.61 6.53 7.46
CA ARG A 13 -14.91 6.29 6.82
C ARG A 13 -14.74 5.26 5.71
N LEU A 14 -15.57 4.23 5.79
CA LEU A 14 -15.68 3.17 4.80
C LEU A 14 -16.96 3.38 4.00
N ILE A 15 -16.86 3.36 2.67
CA ILE A 15 -18.03 3.40 1.79
C ILE A 15 -17.99 2.15 0.91
N LEU A 16 -18.96 1.28 1.11
CA LEU A 16 -19.17 0.10 0.27
C LEU A 16 -20.19 0.44 -0.81
N ARG A 17 -19.80 0.28 -2.07
CA ARG A 17 -20.66 0.36 -3.25
C ARG A 17 -20.70 -1.01 -3.92
N GLU A 18 -21.58 -1.18 -4.91
CA GLU A 18 -21.78 -2.48 -5.59
C GLU A 18 -20.46 -3.10 -6.11
N LYS A 19 -19.54 -2.28 -6.62
CA LYS A 19 -18.27 -2.74 -7.23
C LYS A 19 -17.02 -2.04 -6.67
N GLU A 20 -17.17 -1.26 -5.60
CA GLU A 20 -16.10 -0.41 -5.09
C GLU A 20 -16.11 -0.36 -3.56
N LEU A 21 -14.92 -0.26 -2.98
CA LEU A 21 -14.72 -0.02 -1.55
C LEU A 21 -13.83 1.21 -1.40
N HIS A 22 -14.38 2.27 -0.82
CA HIS A 22 -13.67 3.52 -0.61
C HIS A 22 -13.24 3.65 0.85
N PHE A 23 -11.99 4.06 1.03
CA PHE A 23 -11.37 4.31 2.32
C PHE A 23 -11.05 5.79 2.42
N HIS A 24 -11.72 6.51 3.32
CA HIS A 24 -11.43 7.91 3.59
C HIS A 24 -10.85 8.04 4.99
N ILE A 25 -9.62 8.53 5.08
CA ILE A 25 -8.94 8.80 6.34
C ILE A 25 -8.64 10.29 6.47
N GLY A 26 -8.94 10.86 7.63
CA GLY A 26 -8.63 12.23 7.98
C GLY A 26 -7.88 12.27 9.30
N VAL A 27 -6.77 12.98 9.34
CA VAL A 27 -6.00 13.25 10.55
C VAL A 27 -6.15 14.72 10.88
N TYR A 28 -6.61 15.01 12.10
CA TYR A 28 -6.81 16.36 12.59
C TYR A 28 -5.92 16.61 13.80
N ASN A 29 -5.09 17.65 13.69
CA ASN A 29 -4.33 18.19 14.81
C ASN A 29 -5.13 19.34 15.46
N PRO A 30 -5.70 19.17 16.67
CA PRO A 30 -6.38 20.25 17.38
C PRO A 30 -5.43 21.27 18.01
N SER A 31 -4.14 20.96 18.12
CA SER A 31 -3.17 21.86 18.76
C SER A 31 -2.91 23.08 17.89
N LYS A 32 -2.85 24.26 18.53
CA LYS A 32 -2.45 25.51 17.86
C LYS A 32 -0.93 25.71 17.88
N ASP A 33 -0.26 25.14 18.88
CA ASP A 33 1.14 25.46 19.19
C ASP A 33 2.10 24.28 18.95
N LEU A 34 1.56 23.06 18.77
CA LEU A 34 2.34 21.84 18.56
C LEU A 34 2.03 21.23 17.20
N SER A 35 3.00 21.25 16.31
CA SER A 35 2.98 20.46 15.07
C SER A 35 3.49 19.04 15.34
N PHE A 36 3.06 18.08 14.52
CA PHE A 36 3.65 16.75 14.53
C PHE A 36 3.75 16.19 13.12
N THR A 37 4.73 15.31 12.94
CA THR A 37 4.93 14.54 11.72
C THR A 37 4.49 13.11 11.98
N PHE A 38 3.86 12.49 11.00
CA PHE A 38 3.41 11.11 11.08
C PHE A 38 3.59 10.42 9.74
N ASN A 39 3.71 9.10 9.78
CA ASN A 39 3.59 8.25 8.62
C ASN A 39 2.21 7.60 8.62
N MET A 40 1.63 7.39 7.44
CA MET A 40 0.33 6.75 7.31
C MET A 40 0.37 5.72 6.18
N LEU A 41 -0.15 4.54 6.47
CA LEU A 41 -0.19 3.42 5.55
C LEU A 41 -1.50 2.67 5.76
N LEU A 42 -2.20 2.36 4.66
CA LEU A 42 -3.35 1.46 4.69
C LEU A 42 -2.88 0.05 4.29
N HIS A 43 -2.91 -0.87 5.26
CA HIS A 43 -2.35 -2.21 5.10
C HIS A 43 -3.35 -3.17 4.43
N THR A 44 -3.73 -2.85 3.20
CA THR A 44 -4.80 -3.56 2.46
C THR A 44 -4.33 -4.94 1.99
N TYR A 45 -4.94 -6.00 2.53
CA TYR A 45 -4.72 -7.37 2.08
C TYR A 45 -5.73 -7.75 0.99
N LEU A 46 -5.24 -8.04 -0.21
CA LEU A 46 -6.06 -8.53 -1.32
C LEU A 46 -6.05 -10.06 -1.35
N LYS A 47 -7.23 -10.67 -1.24
CA LYS A 47 -7.39 -12.13 -1.43
C LYS A 47 -7.16 -12.47 -2.91
N VAL A 48 -6.28 -13.42 -3.17
CA VAL A 48 -5.94 -13.90 -4.52
C VAL A 48 -5.85 -15.43 -4.52
N PRO A 49 -6.18 -16.12 -5.62
CA PRO A 49 -6.12 -17.59 -5.68
C PRO A 49 -4.69 -18.14 -5.60
N ASP A 50 -3.75 -17.53 -6.33
CA ASP A 50 -2.32 -17.87 -6.30
C ASP A 50 -1.52 -16.59 -6.54
N VAL A 51 -0.71 -16.18 -5.56
CA VAL A 51 0.11 -14.96 -5.64
C VAL A 51 1.08 -14.98 -6.81
N ARG A 52 1.58 -16.16 -7.18
CA ARG A 52 2.61 -16.30 -8.22
C ARG A 52 2.05 -15.98 -9.60
N ARG A 53 0.72 -16.05 -9.72
CA ARG A 53 -0.04 -15.73 -10.93
C ARG A 53 -0.57 -14.31 -10.92
N CYS A 54 -0.47 -13.58 -9.80
CA CYS A 54 -0.86 -12.18 -9.74
C CYS A 54 0.11 -11.31 -10.53
N GLN A 55 -0.45 -10.36 -11.25
CA GLN A 55 0.31 -9.39 -12.03
C GLN A 55 -0.11 -8.00 -11.58
N ILE A 56 0.87 -7.14 -11.32
CA ILE A 56 0.68 -5.78 -10.86
C ILE A 56 1.27 -4.85 -11.92
N THR A 57 0.48 -3.91 -12.41
CA THR A 57 0.94 -2.84 -13.32
C THR A 57 0.82 -1.48 -12.65
N GLY A 58 1.56 -0.49 -13.19
CA GLY A 58 1.67 0.86 -12.62
C GLY A 58 2.94 1.09 -11.80
N LEU A 59 3.85 0.11 -11.75
CA LEU A 59 5.11 0.19 -10.99
C LEU A 59 6.36 0.34 -11.86
N HIS A 60 6.24 0.19 -13.19
CA HIS A 60 7.37 0.35 -14.11
C HIS A 60 8.03 1.72 -13.96
N GLY A 61 9.36 1.73 -13.92
CA GLY A 61 10.18 2.92 -13.75
C GLY A 61 10.23 3.46 -12.32
N CYS A 62 9.39 2.96 -11.40
CA CYS A 62 9.39 3.41 -10.00
C CYS A 62 10.64 2.92 -9.27
N THR A 63 11.14 3.75 -8.37
CA THR A 63 12.19 3.37 -7.42
C THR A 63 11.56 2.66 -6.23
N PHE A 64 12.19 1.59 -5.74
CA PHE A 64 11.75 0.91 -4.53
C PHE A 64 12.90 0.55 -3.59
N ILE A 65 12.60 0.55 -2.30
CA ILE A 65 13.47 0.02 -1.24
C ILE A 65 13.09 -1.44 -1.00
N ASP A 66 14.02 -2.38 -1.13
CA ASP A 66 13.81 -3.79 -0.80
C ASP A 66 14.32 -4.10 0.62
N LYS A 67 13.39 -4.25 1.55
CA LYS A 67 13.72 -4.56 2.96
C LYS A 67 14.20 -5.98 3.17
N THR A 68 13.99 -6.88 2.20
CA THR A 68 14.57 -8.24 2.24
C THR A 68 16.04 -8.27 1.88
N ARG A 69 16.57 -7.14 1.37
CA ARG A 69 17.96 -6.97 0.91
C ARG A 69 18.61 -5.77 1.59
N ASP A 70 18.52 -5.72 2.92
CA ASP A 70 19.12 -4.68 3.76
C ASP A 70 18.71 -3.24 3.39
N GLY A 71 17.52 -3.05 2.81
CA GLY A 71 17.04 -1.74 2.39
C GLY A 71 17.70 -1.22 1.11
N ALA A 72 18.28 -2.10 0.30
CA ALA A 72 18.84 -1.73 -0.99
C ALA A 72 17.79 -1.08 -1.91
N ILE A 73 18.23 -0.09 -2.68
CA ILE A 73 17.39 0.69 -3.59
C ILE A 73 17.54 0.13 -5.00
N TYR A 74 16.40 -0.08 -5.65
CA TYR A 74 16.31 -0.59 -7.01
C TYR A 74 15.32 0.23 -7.84
N GLN A 75 15.43 0.13 -9.17
CA GLN A 75 14.43 0.61 -10.09
C GLN A 75 13.68 -0.57 -10.70
N GLU A 76 12.34 -0.48 -10.75
CA GLU A 76 11.51 -1.52 -11.34
C GLU A 76 11.51 -1.42 -12.86
N GLY A 77 12.30 -2.26 -13.52
CA GLY A 77 12.36 -2.33 -14.98
C GLY A 77 11.24 -3.17 -15.61
N ARG A 78 10.43 -3.89 -14.83
CA ARG A 78 9.36 -4.74 -15.38
C ARG A 78 8.10 -3.91 -15.64
N GLU A 79 7.52 -4.07 -16.82
CA GLU A 79 6.17 -3.53 -17.11
C GLU A 79 5.09 -4.18 -16.23
N ILE A 80 5.28 -5.47 -15.94
CA ILE A 80 4.38 -6.29 -15.14
C ILE A 80 5.17 -6.90 -13.99
N VAL A 81 4.81 -6.50 -12.76
CA VAL A 81 5.41 -7.05 -11.54
C VAL A 81 4.68 -8.33 -11.13
N THR A 82 5.43 -9.40 -10.93
CA THR A 82 4.97 -10.67 -10.37
C THR A 82 5.65 -10.94 -9.03
N ILE A 83 5.00 -11.75 -8.18
CA ILE A 83 5.50 -12.09 -6.85
C ILE A 83 5.86 -13.58 -6.84
N GLY A 84 7.12 -13.89 -7.16
CA GLY A 84 7.65 -15.27 -7.20
C GLY A 84 8.45 -15.67 -5.96
N GLU A 85 8.76 -14.72 -5.07
CA GLU A 85 9.66 -14.90 -3.93
C GLU A 85 9.14 -14.13 -2.70
N TRP A 86 9.81 -14.30 -1.57
CA TRP A 86 9.59 -13.46 -0.40
C TRP A 86 9.93 -12.01 -0.75
N THR A 87 9.01 -11.08 -0.48
CA THR A 87 9.17 -9.67 -0.84
C THR A 87 8.70 -8.75 0.28
N ASP A 88 9.39 -7.63 0.44
CA ASP A 88 8.97 -6.50 1.26
C ASP A 88 9.56 -5.24 0.62
N ARG A 89 8.82 -4.69 -0.35
CA ARG A 89 9.27 -3.61 -1.22
C ARG A 89 8.43 -2.36 -0.97
N VAL A 90 9.07 -1.22 -0.79
CA VAL A 90 8.39 0.08 -0.68
C VAL A 90 8.68 0.88 -1.95
N TYR A 91 7.70 0.94 -2.85
CA TYR A 91 7.80 1.75 -4.06
C TYR A 91 7.50 3.20 -3.75
N GLN A 92 8.37 4.10 -4.22
CA GLN A 92 8.31 5.53 -3.97
C GLN A 92 7.68 6.27 -5.14
N HIS A 93 6.92 7.34 -4.84
CA HIS A 93 6.36 8.26 -5.85
C HIS A 93 5.60 7.55 -6.98
N THR A 94 4.82 6.53 -6.63
CA THR A 94 4.11 5.72 -7.62
C THR A 94 2.89 6.45 -8.18
N PRO A 95 2.46 6.12 -9.41
CA PRO A 95 1.17 6.55 -9.96
C PRO A 95 0.02 6.33 -8.99
N GLN A 96 -1.03 7.16 -9.09
CA GLN A 96 -2.21 7.05 -8.24
C GLN A 96 -2.99 5.75 -8.48
N GLU A 97 -2.83 5.11 -9.65
CA GLU A 97 -3.54 3.90 -10.02
C GLU A 97 -2.58 2.71 -10.19
N HIS A 98 -2.98 1.57 -9.62
CA HIS A 98 -2.38 0.26 -9.83
C HIS A 98 -3.46 -0.72 -10.26
N VAL A 99 -3.14 -1.61 -11.21
CA VAL A 99 -4.06 -2.69 -11.62
C VAL A 99 -3.47 -4.02 -11.23
N ILE A 100 -4.26 -4.80 -10.50
CA ILE A 100 -3.92 -6.16 -10.10
C ILE A 100 -4.81 -7.12 -10.86
N THR A 101 -4.23 -7.95 -11.72
CA THR A 101 -4.96 -9.00 -12.44
C THR A 101 -4.81 -10.35 -11.74
N ASN A 102 -5.64 -11.31 -12.14
CA ASN A 102 -5.69 -12.65 -11.55
C ASN A 102 -5.98 -12.61 -10.04
N VAL A 103 -6.87 -11.69 -9.62
CA VAL A 103 -7.48 -11.72 -8.29
C VAL A 103 -8.59 -12.78 -8.23
N VAL A 104 -9.46 -12.75 -7.22
CA VAL A 104 -10.58 -13.71 -7.08
C VAL A 104 -11.38 -13.80 -8.39
N SER A 105 -11.62 -15.04 -8.84
CA SER A 105 -12.37 -15.37 -10.06
C SER A 105 -11.75 -14.84 -11.37
N GLY A 106 -10.43 -14.63 -11.42
CA GLY A 106 -9.74 -14.17 -12.64
C GLY A 106 -10.04 -12.72 -13.03
N ARG A 107 -10.67 -11.95 -12.12
CA ARG A 107 -11.03 -10.55 -12.35
C ARG A 107 -9.79 -9.65 -12.24
N LYS A 108 -10.00 -8.38 -12.58
CA LYS A 108 -9.05 -7.30 -12.35
C LYS A 108 -9.53 -6.45 -11.17
N MET A 109 -8.62 -6.10 -10.28
CA MET A 109 -8.83 -5.12 -9.21
C MET A 109 -8.09 -3.84 -9.59
N ARG A 110 -8.76 -2.71 -9.46
CA ARG A 110 -8.15 -1.39 -9.61
C ARG A 110 -7.97 -0.79 -8.22
N LEU A 111 -6.75 -0.40 -7.89
CA LEU A 111 -6.42 0.31 -6.66
C LEU A 111 -6.09 1.75 -7.02
N GLN A 112 -6.88 2.68 -6.49
CA GLN A 112 -6.64 4.12 -6.63
C GLN A 112 -6.32 4.72 -5.27
N LYS A 113 -5.27 5.55 -5.21
CA LYS A 113 -4.81 6.22 -4.01
C LYS A 113 -4.72 7.74 -4.23
N TYR A 114 -5.10 8.50 -3.22
CA TYR A 114 -5.06 9.96 -3.23
C TYR A 114 -4.32 10.45 -2.00
N ASN A 115 -3.34 11.34 -2.17
CA ASN A 115 -2.47 11.82 -1.10
C ASN A 115 -1.62 10.73 -0.40
N PHE A 116 -1.40 9.61 -1.09
CA PHE A 116 -0.43 8.58 -0.72
C PHE A 116 0.58 8.48 -1.87
N PRO A 117 1.77 9.10 -1.76
CA PRO A 117 2.76 9.06 -2.84
C PRO A 117 3.34 7.66 -3.02
N ASP A 118 3.47 6.89 -1.94
CA ASP A 118 4.17 5.61 -1.95
C ASP A 118 3.22 4.42 -2.03
N THR A 119 3.75 3.26 -2.42
CA THR A 119 3.01 1.99 -2.44
C THR A 119 3.88 0.89 -1.86
N GLY A 120 3.46 0.35 -0.72
CA GLY A 120 4.05 -0.85 -0.18
C GLY A 120 3.57 -2.07 -0.96
N ASN A 121 4.51 -2.94 -1.33
CA ASN A 121 4.23 -4.31 -1.70
C ASN A 121 4.83 -5.21 -0.62
N PHE A 122 3.97 -5.70 0.27
CA PHE A 122 4.35 -6.65 1.31
C PHE A 122 4.00 -8.06 0.85
N LYS A 123 4.94 -9.00 0.95
CA LYS A 123 4.54 -10.38 1.17
C LYS A 123 5.53 -11.22 1.97
N CYS A 124 5.27 -11.33 3.28
CA CYS A 124 5.00 -12.61 3.97
C CYS A 124 4.32 -12.36 5.33
N SER A 125 3.21 -13.04 5.60
CA SER A 125 3.13 -13.85 6.82
C SER A 125 2.22 -15.04 6.55
N SER A 126 2.68 -16.22 6.97
CA SER A 126 1.91 -17.45 7.14
C SER A 126 0.84 -17.34 8.25
N TRP A 127 0.36 -16.13 8.53
CA TRP A 127 -0.41 -15.76 9.72
C TRP A 127 -1.58 -14.82 9.39
N ILE A 128 -2.30 -15.13 8.32
CA ILE A 128 -3.69 -14.66 8.17
C ILE A 128 -4.54 -15.92 8.21
N MET A 129 -4.71 -16.44 9.42
CA MET A 129 -5.96 -17.15 9.79
C MET A 129 -7.03 -16.08 10.02
#